data_AF-A0A1Q7R6T5-F1
#
_entry.id   AF-A0A1Q7R6T5-F1
#
_cell.length_a   1.000
_cell.length_b   1.000
_cell.length_c   1.000
_cell.angle_alpha   90.00
_cell.angle_beta   90.00
_cell.angle_gamma   90.00
#
_symmetry.space_group_name_H-M   'P 1'
#
loop_
_entity.id
_entity.type
_entity.pdbx_description
1 polymer ?
#
loop_
_entity_poly.entity_id
_entity_poly.type
_entity_poly.pdbx_seq_one_letter_code
_entity_poly.pdbx_strand_id
1 'polypeptide(L)'
;MYARNVTLHLKANSAPEFTRTLETDILPVMRKQNGFKDEITFVTENGKEALAISLWEKKENAEAYSRDTYPTVLQSLAKVVDGTPRVEAYEVSNSTFHKIASKN
;
A
#
# COMPACT_ATOMS: atom_id res chain seq x y z
N MET A 1 8.77 12.74 -4.01
CA MET A 1 8.19 11.53 -3.39
C MET A 1 6.73 11.48 -3.76
N TYR A 2 6.23 10.31 -4.10
CA TYR A 2 4.87 10.08 -4.53
C TYR A 2 4.21 9.06 -3.59
N ALA A 3 2.91 9.17 -3.37
CA ALA A 3 2.18 8.26 -2.50
C ALA A 3 1.00 7.62 -3.23
N ARG A 4 0.71 6.36 -2.90
CA ARG A 4 -0.59 5.75 -3.19
C ARG A 4 -1.31 5.48 -1.88
N ASN A 5 -2.54 5.96 -1.79
CA ASN A 5 -3.46 5.68 -0.70
C ASN A 5 -4.45 4.60 -1.16
N VAL A 6 -4.59 3.54 -0.39
CA VAL A 6 -5.44 2.40 -0.72
C VAL A 6 -6.40 2.15 0.43
N THR A 7 -7.70 2.25 0.17
CA THR A 7 -8.75 1.90 1.13
C THR A 7 -9.30 0.52 0.77
N LEU A 8 -9.35 -0.37 1.75
CA LEU A 8 -9.80 -1.75 1.61
C LEU A 8 -10.94 -2.02 2.59
N HIS A 9 -11.97 -2.73 2.12
CA HIS A 9 -12.95 -3.34 3.00
C HIS A 9 -12.50 -4.76 3.29
N LEU A 10 -12.38 -5.13 4.55
CA LEU A 10 -11.96 -6.46 4.97
C LEU A 10 -13.17 -7.36 5.11
N LYS A 11 -13.01 -8.64 4.75
CA LYS A 11 -14.03 -9.65 5.02
C LYS A 11 -14.19 -9.82 6.53
N ALA A 12 -15.37 -10.29 6.95
CA ALA A 12 -15.65 -10.53 8.37
C ALA A 12 -14.57 -11.39 9.04
N ASN A 13 -14.07 -10.93 10.18
CA ASN A 13 -13.04 -11.60 11.00
C ASN A 13 -11.69 -11.85 10.29
N SER A 14 -11.40 -11.15 9.19
CA SER A 14 -10.17 -11.38 8.41
C SER A 14 -9.00 -10.47 8.78
N ALA A 15 -9.18 -9.48 9.66
CA ALA A 15 -8.13 -8.52 10.02
C ALA A 15 -6.78 -9.16 10.43
N PRO A 16 -6.73 -10.23 11.28
CA PRO A 16 -5.47 -10.89 11.58
C PRO A 16 -4.82 -11.57 10.36
N GLU A 17 -5.64 -12.20 9.50
CA GLU A 17 -5.16 -12.84 8.26
C GLU A 17 -4.68 -11.80 7.24
N PHE A 18 -5.34 -10.65 7.17
CA PHE A 18 -4.93 -9.50 6.36
C PHE A 18 -3.54 -9.02 6.78
N THR A 19 -3.32 -8.75 8.08
CA THR A 19 -2.00 -8.31 8.58
C THR A 19 -0.92 -9.34 8.27
N ARG A 20 -1.21 -10.63 8.48
CA ARG A 20 -0.28 -11.71 8.13
C ARG A 20 0.05 -11.74 6.64
N THR A 21 -0.97 -11.67 5.77
CA THR A 21 -0.81 -11.67 4.31
C THR A 21 0.03 -10.47 3.86
N LEU A 22 -0.20 -9.31 4.46
CA LEU A 22 0.60 -8.11 4.21
C LEU A 22 2.07 -8.35 4.53
N GLU A 23 2.38 -8.89 5.71
CA GLU A 23 3.75 -9.12 6.16
C GLU A 23 4.48 -10.21 5.38
N THR A 24 3.82 -11.33 5.08
CA THR A 24 4.48 -12.51 4.50
C THR A 24 4.53 -12.48 2.98
N ASP A 25 3.49 -11.93 2.34
CA ASP A 25 3.30 -12.11 0.90
C ASP A 25 3.46 -10.78 0.14
N ILE A 26 2.97 -9.67 0.71
CA ILE A 26 2.88 -8.39 0.00
C ILE A 26 4.13 -7.53 0.23
N LEU A 27 4.53 -7.27 1.48
CA LEU A 27 5.68 -6.43 1.79
C LEU A 27 7.00 -6.92 1.16
N PRO A 28 7.30 -8.24 1.12
CA PRO A 28 8.50 -8.72 0.42
C PRO A 28 8.49 -8.44 -1.08
N VAL A 29 7.31 -8.44 -1.72
CA VAL A 29 7.16 -8.09 -3.14
C VAL A 29 7.32 -6.59 -3.35
N MET A 30 6.71 -5.77 -2.49
CA MET A 30 6.80 -4.30 -2.55
C MET A 30 8.23 -3.81 -2.34
N ARG A 31 8.96 -4.37 -1.37
CA ARG A 31 10.38 -4.03 -1.09
C ARG A 31 11.33 -4.30 -2.25
N LYS A 32 10.96 -5.19 -3.18
CA LYS A 32 11.75 -5.47 -4.39
C LYS A 32 11.48 -4.47 -5.53
N GLN A 33 10.42 -3.67 -5.44
CA GLN A 33 10.06 -2.74 -6.50
C GLN A 33 11.02 -1.55 -6.52
N ASN A 34 11.43 -1.15 -7.72
CA ASN A 34 12.31 -0.01 -7.89
C ASN A 34 11.64 1.27 -7.35
N GLY A 35 12.35 1.99 -6.48
CA GLY A 35 11.88 3.25 -5.92
C GLY A 35 10.83 3.11 -4.81
N PHE A 36 10.48 1.90 -4.36
CA PHE A 36 9.68 1.74 -3.14
C PHE A 36 10.44 2.32 -1.93
N LYS A 37 9.76 3.08 -1.08
CA LYS A 37 10.36 3.72 0.11
C LYS A 37 9.77 3.21 1.41
N ASP A 38 8.44 3.08 1.49
CA ASP A 38 7.78 2.64 2.72
C ASP A 38 6.32 2.22 2.49
N GLU A 39 5.76 1.51 3.46
CA GLU A 39 4.34 1.17 3.57
C GLU A 39 3.85 1.42 4.99
N ILE A 40 2.78 2.20 5.14
CA ILE A 40 2.09 2.40 6.42
C ILE A 40 0.68 1.85 6.28
N THR A 41 0.34 0.84 7.07
CA THR A 41 -0.99 0.22 7.06
C THR A 41 -1.69 0.39 8.40
N PHE A 42 -2.95 0.80 8.32
CA PHE A 42 -3.87 0.94 9.43
C PHE A 42 -5.01 -0.07 9.26
N VAL A 43 -5.48 -0.63 10.36
CA VAL A 43 -6.72 -1.40 10.43
C VAL A 43 -7.63 -0.68 11.41
N THR A 44 -8.89 -0.49 11.04
CA THR A 44 -9.87 0.16 11.93
C THR A 44 -10.09 -0.68 13.18
N GLU A 45 -10.49 -0.04 14.30
CA GLU A 45 -10.73 -0.75 15.57
C GLU A 45 -11.77 -1.86 15.44
N ASN A 46 -12.76 -1.70 14.55
CA ASN A 46 -13.78 -2.70 14.27
C ASN A 46 -13.32 -3.82 13.31
N GLY A 47 -12.09 -3.74 12.78
CA GLY A 47 -11.48 -4.73 11.90
C GLY A 47 -12.14 -4.88 10.52
N LYS A 48 -12.98 -3.93 10.11
CA LYS A 48 -13.75 -4.01 8.85
C LYS A 48 -13.10 -3.27 7.69
N GLU A 49 -12.21 -2.33 7.98
CA GLU A 49 -11.56 -1.52 6.96
C GLU A 49 -10.06 -1.45 7.24
N ALA A 50 -9.29 -1.34 6.17
CA ALA A 50 -7.87 -1.04 6.22
C ALA A 50 -7.55 0.14 5.31
N LEU A 51 -6.57 0.94 5.73
CA LEU A 51 -5.99 2.01 4.96
C LEU A 51 -4.49 1.72 4.80
N ALA A 52 -4.00 1.68 3.58
CA ALA A 52 -2.62 1.40 3.29
C ALA A 52 -2.02 2.53 2.45
N ILE A 53 -0.92 3.12 2.91
CA ILE A 53 -0.21 4.21 2.27
C ILE A 53 1.18 3.73 1.86
N SER A 54 1.40 3.62 0.56
CA SER A 54 2.71 3.30 -0.02
C SER A 54 3.43 4.57 -0.47
N LEU A 55 4.71 4.68 -0.13
CA LEU A 55 5.58 5.80 -0.49
C LEU A 55 6.62 5.37 -1.54
N TRP A 56 6.83 6.22 -2.53
CA TRP A 56 7.64 5.97 -3.71
C TRP A 56 8.56 7.14 -4.00
N GLU A 57 9.78 6.87 -4.50
CA GLU A 57 10.76 7.88 -4.84
C GLU A 57 10.20 8.92 -5.82
N LYS A 58 9.64 8.41 -6.92
CA LYS A 58 9.06 9.18 -8.02
C LYS A 58 7.73 8.59 -8.46
N LYS A 59 6.95 9.38 -9.19
CA LYS A 59 5.66 8.98 -9.73
C LYS A 59 5.79 7.79 -10.68
N GLU A 60 6.82 7.77 -11.51
CA GLU A 60 7.06 6.73 -12.51
C GLU A 60 7.28 5.34 -11.87
N ASN A 61 7.90 5.32 -10.68
CA ASN A 61 8.08 4.10 -9.89
C ASN A 61 6.73 3.54 -9.43
N ALA A 62 5.86 4.41 -8.89
CA ALA A 62 4.53 4.02 -8.42
C ALA A 62 3.62 3.56 -9.56
N GLU A 63 3.70 4.20 -10.73
CA GLU A 63 2.94 3.83 -11.92
C GLU A 63 3.39 2.49 -12.51
N ALA A 64 4.70 2.24 -12.58
CA ALA A 64 5.24 0.94 -12.98
C ALA A 64 4.75 -0.17 -12.04
N TYR A 65 4.89 0.03 -10.73
CA TYR A 65 4.33 -0.90 -9.74
C TYR A 65 2.81 -1.12 -9.93
N SER A 66 2.05 -0.06 -10.19
CA SER A 66 0.59 -0.14 -10.38
C SER A 66 0.19 -0.96 -11.60
N ARG A 67 0.98 -0.94 -12.68
CA ARG A 67 0.69 -1.71 -13.90
C ARG A 67 1.14 -3.16 -13.76
N ASP A 68 2.36 -3.37 -13.28
CA ASP A 68 3.07 -4.62 -13.49
C ASP A 68 2.94 -5.58 -12.29
N THR A 69 2.89 -5.04 -11.07
CA THR A 69 2.97 -5.83 -9.83
C THR A 69 1.70 -5.77 -8.98
N TYR A 70 0.98 -4.64 -9.00
CA TYR A 70 -0.24 -4.47 -8.21
C TYR A 70 -1.32 -5.52 -8.48
N PRO A 71 -1.52 -6.04 -9.71
CA PRO A 71 -2.44 -7.16 -9.95
C PRO A 71 -2.12 -8.41 -9.11
N THR A 72 -0.84 -8.74 -8.92
CA THR A 72 -0.40 -9.86 -8.06
C THR A 72 -0.70 -9.58 -6.59
N VAL A 73 -0.54 -8.34 -6.15
CA VAL A 73 -0.90 -7.94 -4.76
C VAL A 73 -2.41 -8.08 -4.54
N LEU A 74 -3.23 -7.69 -5.52
CA LEU A 74 -4.69 -7.89 -5.44
C LEU A 74 -5.07 -9.38 -5.36
N GLN A 75 -4.33 -10.26 -6.04
CA GLN A 75 -4.56 -11.71 -5.95
C GLN A 75 -4.28 -12.24 -4.54
N SER A 76 -3.19 -11.81 -3.88
CA SER A 76 -2.91 -12.17 -2.49
C SER A 76 -4.01 -11.67 -1.54
N LEU A 77 -4.53 -10.46 -1.78
CA LEU A 77 -5.59 -9.85 -0.97
C LEU A 77 -6.99 -10.45 -1.18
N ALA A 78 -7.23 -11.15 -2.30
CA ALA A 78 -8.57 -11.61 -2.69
C ALA A 78 -9.26 -12.52 -1.63
N LYS A 79 -8.48 -13.19 -0.77
CA LYS A 79 -9.02 -14.02 0.31
C LYS A 79 -9.54 -13.21 1.49
N VAL A 80 -8.96 -12.05 1.76
CA VAL A 80 -9.17 -11.24 2.98
C VAL A 80 -9.89 -9.91 2.72
N VAL A 81 -9.92 -9.44 1.49
CA VAL A 81 -10.59 -8.19 1.09
C VAL A 81 -11.92 -8.47 0.41
N ASP A 82 -12.93 -7.66 0.72
CA ASP A 82 -14.22 -7.63 0.05
C ASP A 82 -14.28 -6.47 -0.95
N GLY A 83 -14.82 -6.75 -2.14
CA GLY A 83 -14.88 -5.81 -3.25
C GLY A 83 -13.50 -5.36 -3.78
N THR A 84 -13.52 -4.25 -4.51
CA THR A 84 -12.32 -3.67 -5.15
C THR A 84 -11.74 -2.57 -4.26
N PRO A 85 -10.44 -2.62 -3.91
CA PRO A 85 -9.79 -1.52 -3.20
C PRO A 85 -9.90 -0.19 -3.94
N ARG A 86 -10.16 0.89 -3.21
CA ARG A 86 -10.12 2.25 -3.75
C ARG A 86 -8.70 2.76 -3.70
N VAL A 87 -8.16 3.21 -4.84
CA VAL A 87 -6.80 3.71 -4.96
C VAL A 87 -6.82 5.18 -5.32
N GLU A 88 -6.08 5.97 -4.57
CA GLU A 88 -5.79 7.38 -4.87
C GLU A 88 -4.29 7.60 -4.87
N ALA A 89 -3.84 8.63 -5.59
CA ALA A 89 -2.43 8.91 -5.74
C ALA A 89 -2.14 10.40 -5.53
N TYR A 90 -1.02 10.70 -4.86
CA TYR A 90 -0.72 12.04 -4.38
C TYR A 90 0.77 12.37 -4.54
N GLU A 91 1.05 13.63 -4.89
CA GLU A 91 2.37 14.22 -4.66
C GLU A 91 2.53 14.48 -3.16
N VAL A 92 3.60 13.97 -2.55
CA VAL A 92 3.81 14.17 -1.12
C VAL A 92 4.40 15.56 -0.89
N SER A 93 3.65 16.40 -0.17
CA SER A 93 4.07 17.77 0.16
C SER A 93 5.05 17.82 1.34
N ASN A 94 4.82 17.07 2.41
CA ASN A 94 5.70 16.99 3.57
C ASN A 94 5.72 15.58 4.20
N SER A 95 6.79 15.26 4.94
CA SER A 95 6.89 14.09 5.81
C SER A 95 7.94 14.38 6.88
N THR A 96 7.62 14.09 8.14
CA THR A 96 8.56 14.23 9.28
C THR A 96 9.33 12.95 9.56
N PHE A 97 8.82 11.80 9.13
CA PHE A 97 9.48 10.49 9.25
C PHE A 97 10.50 10.27 8.12
N HIS A 98 10.11 10.58 6.88
CA HIS A 98 10.97 10.43 5.72
C HIS A 98 11.60 11.77 5.34
N LYS A 99 12.93 11.82 5.18
CA LYS A 99 13.60 12.99 4.60
C LYS A 99 13.19 13.10 3.13
N ILE A 100 12.23 13.97 2.85
CA ILE A 100 11.95 14.38 1.47
C ILE A 100 13.18 15.14 1.01
N ALA A 101 13.86 14.62 -0.02
CA ALA A 101 14.96 15.35 -0.63
C ALA A 101 14.44 16.74 -1.04
N SER A 102 14.95 17.77 -0.38
CA SER A 102 14.61 19.16 -0.65
C SER A 102 14.90 19.42 -2.13
N LYS A 103 13.91 19.96 -2.87
CA LYS A 103 14.20 20.54 -4.17
C LYS A 103 15.02 21.81 -3.91
N ASN A 104 16.28 21.80 -4.32
CA ASN A 104 17.08 23.02 -4.44
C ASN A 104 16.56 23.88 -5.60
#